data_AF-A0A529JWT2-F1
#
_entry.id   AF-A0A529JWT2-F1
#
_cell.length_a   1.000
_cell.length_b   1.000
_cell.length_c   1.000
_cell.angle_alpha   90.00
_cell.angle_beta   90.00
_cell.angle_gamma   90.00
#
_symmetry.space_group_name_H-M   'P 1'
#
loop_
_entity.id
_entity.type
_entity.pdbx_description
1 polymer ?
#
loop_
_entity_poly.entity_id
_entity_poly.type
_entity_poly.pdbx_seq_one_letter_code
_entity_poly.pdbx_strand_id
1 'polypeptide(L)'
;VAGLREKAKPFDLVLESQAGAPLEVHGRKGAAHVVVRFVSLSETQRSEARLKIENQRLAADYDTMLGLLNALSMPAWLRMANGRLKWVNRAYAKAVEA
;
A
#
# COMPACT_ATOMS: atom_id res chain seq x y z
N VAL A 1 -25.29 2.38 5.05
CA VAL A 1 -26.29 3.38 5.54
C VAL A 1 -27.35 2.76 6.44
N ALA A 2 -28.01 1.66 6.05
CA ALA A 2 -29.00 0.95 6.90
C ALA A 2 -28.47 0.63 8.32
N GLY A 3 -27.24 0.11 8.43
CA GLY A 3 -26.62 -0.18 9.74
C GLY A 3 -26.39 1.04 10.65
N LEU A 4 -26.25 2.26 10.11
CA LEU A 4 -26.15 3.48 10.93
C LEU A 4 -27.53 3.95 11.40
N ARG A 5 -28.54 3.85 10.51
CA ARG A 5 -29.93 4.20 10.82
C ARG A 5 -30.57 3.26 11.84
N GLU A 6 -30.35 1.96 11.68
CA GLU A 6 -30.99 0.92 12.48
C GLU A 6 -30.19 0.57 13.74
N LYS A 7 -28.86 0.53 13.64
CA LYS A 7 -27.99 0.00 14.70
C LYS A 7 -27.06 1.04 15.32
N ALA A 8 -27.19 2.32 14.95
CA ALA A 8 -26.39 3.41 15.51
C ALA A 8 -24.86 3.26 15.37
N LYS A 9 -24.37 2.35 14.51
CA LYS A 9 -22.94 2.07 14.41
C LYS A 9 -22.23 3.18 13.60
N PRO A 10 -21.31 3.95 14.21
CA PRO A 10 -20.50 4.90 13.45
C PRO A 10 -19.61 4.14 12.46
N PHE A 11 -19.26 4.80 11.36
CA PHE A 11 -18.36 4.25 10.35
C PHE A 11 -17.56 5.34 9.67
N ASP A 12 -16.41 4.96 9.13
CA ASP A 12 -15.58 5.74 8.24
C ASP A 12 -15.30 4.89 7.00
N LEU A 13 -15.61 5.41 5.82
CA LEU A 13 -15.51 4.70 4.54
C LEU A 13 -14.92 5.63 3.48
N VAL A 14 -14.17 5.06 2.54
CA VAL A 14 -13.77 5.75 1.31
C VAL A 14 -14.66 5.22 0.18
N LEU A 15 -15.34 6.12 -0.53
CA LEU A 15 -16.21 5.80 -1.66
C LEU A 15 -15.81 6.62 -2.88
N GLU A 16 -16.16 6.15 -4.07
CA GLU A 16 -16.00 6.91 -5.30
C GLU A 16 -17.30 7.67 -5.61
N SER A 17 -17.20 8.96 -5.93
CA SER A 17 -18.34 9.76 -6.39
C SER A 17 -18.75 9.37 -7.81
N GLN A 18 -19.94 9.79 -8.24
CA GLN A 18 -20.41 9.56 -9.62
C GLN A 18 -19.47 10.16 -10.70
N ALA A 19 -18.64 11.14 -10.33
CA ALA A 19 -17.65 11.77 -11.20
C ALA A 19 -16.25 11.14 -11.09
N GLY A 20 -16.12 9.99 -10.41
CA GLY A 20 -14.84 9.29 -10.23
C GLY A 20 -13.91 9.87 -9.15
N ALA A 21 -14.33 10.94 -8.45
CA ALA A 21 -13.54 11.54 -7.39
C ALA A 21 -13.72 10.77 -6.07
N PRO A 22 -12.63 10.40 -5.36
CA PRO A 22 -12.74 9.71 -4.08
C PRO A 22 -13.21 10.65 -2.96
N LEU A 23 -14.12 10.15 -2.12
CA LEU A 23 -14.77 10.83 -1.01
C LEU A 23 -14.56 10.03 0.29
N GLU A 24 -14.18 10.71 1.36
CA GLU A 24 -14.33 10.18 2.72
C GLU A 24 -15.75 10.40 3.21
N VAL A 25 -16.36 9.33 3.73
CA VAL A 25 -17.72 9.34 4.25
C VAL A 25 -17.72 8.95 5.72
N HIS A 26 -18.10 9.91 6.54
CA HIS A 26 -18.16 9.76 7.99
C HIS A 26 -19.62 9.64 8.42
N GLY A 27 -19.99 8.47 8.93
CA GLY A 27 -21.27 8.22 9.57
C GLY A 27 -21.18 8.41 11.07
N ARG A 28 -21.96 9.34 11.63
CA ARG A 28 -22.03 9.59 13.07
C ARG A 28 -23.48 9.67 13.53
N LYS A 29 -23.78 9.12 14.72
CA LYS A 29 -25.06 9.29 15.41
C LYS A 29 -24.84 10.13 16.66
N GLY A 30 -25.51 11.28 16.73
CA GLY A 30 -25.64 12.08 17.96
C GLY A 30 -26.92 11.71 18.72
N ALA A 31 -27.16 12.38 19.85
CA ALA A 31 -28.29 12.07 20.73
C ALA A 31 -29.66 12.18 20.03
N ALA A 32 -29.84 13.18 19.15
CA ALA A 32 -31.11 13.43 18.47
C ALA A 32 -31.06 13.28 16.93
N HIS A 33 -29.85 13.17 16.34
CA HIS A 33 -29.69 13.23 14.89
C HIS A 33 -28.65 12.22 14.39
N VAL A 34 -28.85 11.74 13.17
CA VAL A 34 -27.85 10.94 12.42
C VAL A 34 -27.32 11.83 11.30
N VAL A 35 -26.00 11.97 11.23
CA VAL A 35 -25.32 12.79 10.23
C VAL A 35 -24.38 11.90 9.42
N VAL A 36 -24.41 12.10 8.09
CA VAL A 36 -23.42 11.55 7.17
C VAL A 36 -22.73 12.71 6.48
N ARG A 37 -21.41 12.82 6.64
CA ARG A 37 -20.60 13.86 6.02
C ARG A 37 -19.78 13.26 4.88
N PHE A 38 -19.85 13.89 3.71
CA PHE A 38 -19.01 13.59 2.55
C PHE A 38 -17.91 14.66 2.47
N VAL A 39 -16.66 14.24 2.43
CA VAL A 39 -15.51 15.12 2.33
C VAL A 39 -14.72 14.68 1.11
N SER A 40 -14.46 15.59 0.17
CA SER A 40 -13.51 15.30 -0.90
C SER A 40 -12.16 15.06 -0.26
N LEU A 41 -11.48 13.97 -0.62
CA LEU A 41 -10.07 13.82 -0.27
C LEU A 41 -9.34 15.07 -0.77
N SER A 42 -8.50 15.66 0.08
CA SER A 42 -7.62 16.74 -0.37
C SER A 42 -6.70 16.21 -1.48
N GLU A 43 -6.21 17.10 -2.34
CA GLU A 43 -5.24 16.71 -3.36
C GLU A 43 -4.02 15.99 -2.76
N THR A 44 -3.63 16.38 -1.54
CA THR A 44 -2.61 15.72 -0.72
C THR A 44 -2.97 14.26 -0.40
N GLN A 45 -4.16 13.98 0.13
CA GLN A 45 -4.56 12.60 0.46
C GLN A 45 -4.67 11.72 -0.79
N ARG A 46 -5.09 12.29 -1.93
CA ARG A 46 -5.12 11.59 -3.22
C ARG A 46 -3.70 11.25 -3.69
N SER A 47 -2.76 12.20 -3.57
CA SER A 47 -1.34 11.99 -3.87
C SER A 47 -0.74 10.88 -3.00
N GLU A 48 -0.99 10.93 -1.69
CA GLU A 48 -0.52 9.91 -0.74
C GLU A 48 -1.04 8.51 -1.07
N ALA A 49 -2.35 8.39 -1.33
CA ALA A 49 -2.95 7.11 -1.73
C ALA A 49 -2.32 6.57 -3.02
N ARG A 50 -2.10 7.44 -4.02
CA ARG A 50 -1.45 7.08 -5.29
C ARG A 50 -0.02 6.60 -5.07
N LEU A 51 0.79 7.35 -4.30
CA LEU A 51 2.17 7.00 -3.99
C LEU A 51 2.27 5.68 -3.22
N LYS A 52 1.33 5.41 -2.31
CA LYS A 52 1.28 4.14 -1.58
C LYS A 52 1.05 2.95 -2.49
N ILE A 53 0.09 3.06 -3.42
CA ILE A 53 -0.19 2.01 -4.42
C ILE A 53 1.03 1.80 -5.33
N GLU A 54 1.65 2.89 -5.79
CA GLU A 54 2.83 2.83 -6.65
C GLU A 54 4.03 2.20 -5.93
N ASN A 55 4.25 2.52 -4.65
CA ASN A 55 5.27 1.91 -3.81
C ASN A 55 5.03 0.41 -3.59
N GLN A 56 3.79 0.00 -3.33
CA GLN A 56 3.42 -1.41 -3.20
C GLN A 56 3.71 -2.20 -4.48
N ARG A 57 3.39 -1.62 -5.64
CA ARG A 57 3.69 -2.23 -6.94
C ARG A 57 5.19 -2.37 -7.17
N LEU A 58 5.97 -1.31 -6.90
CA LEU A 58 7.42 -1.35 -7.00
C LEU A 58 8.05 -2.39 -6.07
N ALA A 59 7.51 -2.56 -4.86
CA ALA A 59 7.95 -3.60 -3.94
C ALA A 59 7.68 -5.01 -4.49
N ALA A 60 6.49 -5.26 -5.04
CA ALA A 60 6.15 -6.55 -5.64
C ALA A 60 7.03 -6.89 -6.86
N ASP A 61 7.31 -5.90 -7.72
CA ASP A 61 8.21 -6.08 -8.86
C ASP A 61 9.65 -6.35 -8.39
N TYR A 62 10.11 -5.63 -7.37
CA TYR A 62 11.42 -5.83 -6.75
C TYR A 62 11.58 -7.24 -6.16
N ASP A 63 10.57 -7.71 -5.41
CA ASP A 63 10.56 -9.06 -4.83
C ASP A 63 10.56 -10.13 -5.92
N THR A 64 9.81 -9.92 -7.01
CA THR A 64 9.80 -10.82 -8.17
C THR A 64 11.20 -10.92 -8.80
N MET A 65 11.87 -9.78 -9.02
CA MET A 65 13.24 -9.76 -9.57
C MET A 65 14.23 -10.48 -8.64
N LEU A 66 14.17 -10.24 -7.32
CA LEU A 66 15.01 -10.94 -6.36
C LEU A 66 14.72 -12.45 -6.35
N GLY A 67 13.46 -12.85 -6.45
CA GLY A 67 13.06 -14.25 -6.56
C GLY A 67 13.68 -14.95 -7.77
N LEU A 68 13.65 -14.30 -8.93
CA LEU A 68 14.30 -14.81 -10.16
C LEU A 68 15.82 -14.95 -9.98
N LEU A 69 16.49 -13.92 -9.44
CA LEU A 69 17.93 -13.96 -9.17
C LEU A 69 18.32 -15.02 -8.15
N ASN A 70 17.45 -15.31 -7.20
CA ASN A 70 17.67 -16.35 -6.19
C ASN A 70 17.50 -17.78 -6.74
N ALA A 71 16.72 -17.95 -7.81
CA ALA A 71 16.56 -19.23 -8.50
C ALA A 71 17.74 -19.60 -9.41
N LEU A 72 18.61 -18.64 -9.73
CA LEU A 72 19.80 -18.89 -10.54
C LEU A 72 20.79 -19.79 -9.80
N SER A 73 21.37 -20.74 -10.54
CA SER A 73 22.45 -21.61 -10.06
C SER A 73 23.83 -20.93 -10.05
N MET A 74 23.93 -19.72 -10.60
CA MET A 74 25.16 -18.92 -10.63
C MET A 74 25.15 -17.80 -9.57
N PRO A 75 26.31 -17.39 -9.02
CA PRO A 75 26.41 -16.30 -8.06
C PRO A 75 25.83 -14.98 -8.59
N ALA A 76 25.00 -14.32 -7.77
CA ALA A 76 24.46 -12.99 -8.06
C ALA A 76 24.47 -12.13 -6.79
N TRP A 77 24.70 -10.83 -6.95
CA TRP A 77 24.70 -9.87 -5.85
C TRP A 77 24.26 -8.49 -6.30
N LEU A 78 23.76 -7.70 -5.35
CA LEU A 78 23.49 -6.28 -5.51
C LEU A 78 24.39 -5.49 -4.58
N ARG A 79 24.89 -4.34 -5.04
CA ARG A 79 25.66 -3.40 -4.23
C ARG A 79 24.89 -2.11 -4.01
N MET A 80 25.11 -1.52 -2.85
CA MET A 80 24.72 -0.13 -2.61
C MET A 80 25.70 0.83 -3.29
N ALA A 81 25.34 2.12 -3.39
CA ALA A 81 26.20 3.15 -3.97
C ALA A 81 27.55 3.28 -3.24
N ASN A 82 27.61 2.95 -1.95
CA ASN A 82 28.86 2.92 -1.16
C ASN A 82 29.71 1.65 -1.39
N GLY A 83 29.36 0.82 -2.38
CA GLY A 83 30.08 -0.39 -2.73
C GLY A 83 29.83 -1.60 -1.82
N ARG A 84 29.13 -1.44 -0.69
CA ARG A 84 28.80 -2.57 0.21
C ARG A 84 27.75 -3.48 -0.43
N LEU A 85 27.84 -4.79 -0.14
CA LEU A 85 26.82 -5.76 -0.54
C LEU A 85 25.49 -5.39 0.11
N LYS A 86 24.47 -5.21 -0.72
CA LYS A 86 23.08 -4.97 -0.31
C LYS A 86 22.34 -6.30 -0.14
N TRP A 87 22.61 -7.24 -1.05
CA TRP A 87 21.94 -8.52 -1.14
C TRP A 87 22.79 -9.50 -1.95
N VAL A 88 22.69 -10.78 -1.65
CA VAL A 88 23.36 -11.88 -2.37
C VAL A 88 22.41 -13.06 -2.51
N ASN A 89 22.55 -13.86 -3.57
CA ASN A 89 21.82 -15.10 -3.72
C ASN A 89 22.53 -16.30 -3.03
N ARG A 90 21.84 -17.44 -2.95
CA ARG A 90 22.40 -18.65 -2.33
C ARG A 90 23.67 -19.17 -3.00
N ALA A 91 23.77 -19.07 -4.33
CA ALA A 91 24.95 -19.52 -5.07
C ALA A 91 26.19 -18.69 -4.72
N TYR A 92 26.04 -17.38 -4.54
CA TYR A 92 27.10 -16.50 -4.07
C TYR A 92 27.56 -16.85 -2.65
N ALA A 93 26.62 -17.00 -1.71
CA ALA A 93 26.94 -17.37 -0.33
C ALA A 93 27.79 -18.65 -0.27
N LYS A 94 27.37 -19.70 -0.99
CA LYS A 94 28.12 -20.96 -1.10
C LYS A 94 29.52 -20.79 -1.69
N ALA A 95 29.68 -19.93 -2.69
CA ALA A 95 30.96 -19.73 -3.36
C ALA A 95 31.98 -18.97 -2.50
N VAL A 96 31.51 -18.18 -1.53
CA VAL A 96 32.37 -17.38 -0.64
C VAL A 96 32.67 -18.11 0.69
N GLU A 97 31.81 -19.03 1.13
CA GLU A 97 32.02 -19.87 2.31
C GLU A 97 32.88 -21.13 2.05
N ALA A 98 33.24 -21.40 0.79
CA ALA A 98 34.07 -22.53 0.36
C ALA A 98 35.57 -22.21 0.34
#